data_AF-A0AAV9SGK3-F1
#
_entry.id   AF-A0AAV9SGK3-F1
#
_cell.length_a   1.000
_cell.length_b   1.000
_cell.length_c   1.000
_cell.angle_alpha   90.00
_cell.angle_beta   90.00
_cell.angle_gamma   90.00
#
_symmetry.space_group_name_H-M   'P 1'
#
loop_
_entity.id
_entity.type
_entity.pdbx_description
1 polymer ?
#
loop_
_entity_poly.entity_id
_entity_poly.type
_entity_poly.pdbx_seq_one_letter_code
_entity_poly.pdbx_strand_id
1 'polypeptide(L)'
;MNEVQEATSPATSLSGPATCVSKVELRVSCKALLDRDTLNKSDPCVVLMVQNNGQWVELDRTEVIKSNLHPLFGKVFGLDYYFEEVQKLRFEVYDIHGTHSIGTREDDFLGGMECTLGQIVAQKKMIKPLLLKYGKYAGKSTITVHAEEISGNNGYVELSFCAKKLDDKDLFSKSDPFLEIFRINDDGTEQLVHRTEVIKNNLNPVWEPFKVSLISLCSCDEERKLK
;
A
#
# COMPACT_ATOMS: atom_id res chain seq x y z
N MET A 1 61.31 -46.59 -10.02
CA MET A 1 60.43 -46.47 -8.84
C MET A 1 59.88 -45.06 -8.85
N ASN A 2 58.57 -44.95 -8.66
CA ASN A 2 57.77 -43.74 -8.40
C ASN A 2 57.44 -42.91 -9.64
N GLU A 3 56.22 -42.45 -9.86
CA GLU A 3 54.87 -42.81 -9.37
C GLU A 3 53.91 -42.05 -10.29
N VAL A 4 52.82 -42.68 -10.70
CA VAL A 4 51.75 -42.04 -11.49
C VAL A 4 50.95 -41.15 -10.54
N GLN A 5 50.82 -39.86 -10.86
CA GLN A 5 49.96 -38.95 -10.10
C GLN A 5 48.72 -38.61 -10.92
N GLU A 6 47.60 -39.18 -10.48
CA GLU A 6 46.24 -38.95 -10.97
C GLU A 6 45.52 -37.95 -10.05
N ALA A 7 44.60 -37.18 -10.65
CA ALA A 7 43.55 -36.36 -10.03
C ALA A 7 44.01 -35.08 -9.28
N THR A 8 43.25 -33.98 -9.22
CA THR A 8 41.79 -33.87 -9.16
C THR A 8 41.37 -32.45 -9.55
N SER A 9 40.34 -32.31 -10.40
CA SER A 9 39.65 -31.04 -10.65
C SER A 9 39.05 -30.49 -9.33
N PRO A 10 39.05 -29.17 -9.10
CA PRO A 10 38.34 -28.63 -7.95
C PRO A 10 36.83 -28.77 -8.19
N ALA A 11 36.20 -29.62 -7.37
CA ALA A 11 34.76 -29.71 -7.27
C ALA A 11 34.21 -28.34 -6.83
N THR A 12 33.46 -27.69 -7.71
CA THR A 12 32.63 -26.54 -7.36
C THR A 12 31.57 -27.05 -6.38
N SER A 13 31.73 -26.73 -5.10
CA SER A 13 30.72 -26.95 -4.10
C SER A 13 29.46 -26.18 -4.50
N LEU A 14 28.39 -26.90 -4.83
CA LEU A 14 27.03 -26.38 -4.90
C LEU A 14 26.66 -25.84 -3.52
N SER A 15 26.88 -24.54 -3.29
CA SER A 15 26.21 -23.82 -2.22
C SER A 15 24.71 -23.82 -2.52
N GLY A 16 23.89 -24.16 -1.53
CA GLY A 16 22.43 -24.34 -1.65
C GLY A 16 21.70 -23.16 -2.31
N PRO A 17 20.40 -23.32 -2.62
CA PRO A 17 19.66 -22.29 -3.35
C PRO A 17 19.77 -20.97 -2.59
N ALA A 18 20.44 -19.99 -3.21
CA ALA A 18 20.35 -18.62 -2.77
C ALA A 18 18.89 -18.22 -2.97
N THR A 19 18.11 -18.19 -1.88
CA THR A 19 16.78 -17.60 -1.87
C THR A 19 16.97 -16.13 -2.21
N CYS A 20 16.76 -15.74 -3.47
CA CYS A 20 16.88 -14.34 -3.87
C CYS A 20 15.58 -13.67 -3.43
N VAL A 21 15.60 -13.17 -2.19
CA VAL A 21 14.49 -12.43 -1.59
C VAL A 21 14.76 -10.96 -1.78
N SER A 22 13.88 -10.28 -2.54
CA SER A 22 13.80 -8.82 -2.54
C SER A 22 12.63 -8.39 -1.66
N LYS A 23 12.76 -7.24 -0.98
CA LYS A 23 11.60 -6.65 -0.28
C LYS A 23 10.89 -5.67 -1.19
N VAL A 24 9.56 -5.70 -1.18
CA VAL A 24 8.73 -4.84 -2.02
C VAL A 24 7.68 -4.14 -1.16
N GLU A 25 7.52 -2.84 -1.38
CA GLU A 25 6.46 -2.02 -0.84
C GLU A 25 5.34 -1.87 -1.86
N LEU A 26 4.11 -2.21 -1.48
CA LEU A 26 2.92 -2.00 -2.28
C LEU A 26 2.07 -0.85 -1.73
N ARG A 27 1.66 0.05 -2.61
CA ARG A 27 0.75 1.15 -2.33
C ARG A 27 -0.50 1.01 -3.18
N VAL A 28 -1.65 1.30 -2.59
CA VAL A 28 -2.95 1.09 -3.24
C VAL A 28 -3.77 2.37 -3.32
N SER A 29 -4.54 2.51 -4.39
CA SER A 29 -5.58 3.53 -4.53
C SER A 29 -6.75 2.98 -5.33
N CYS A 30 -7.94 3.55 -5.13
CA CYS A 30 -9.10 3.21 -5.95
C CYS A 30 -9.67 4.43 -6.66
N LYS A 31 -10.41 4.19 -7.74
CA LYS A 31 -11.15 5.23 -8.47
C LYS A 31 -12.54 4.75 -8.84
N ALA A 32 -13.50 5.67 -8.75
CA ALA A 32 -14.88 5.47 -9.14
C ALA A 32 -15.50 4.24 -8.45
N LEU A 33 -15.21 4.10 -7.16
CA LEU A 33 -15.82 3.06 -6.33
C LEU A 33 -17.33 3.13 -6.42
N LEU A 34 -17.96 1.96 -6.37
CA LEU A 34 -19.40 1.82 -6.43
C LEU A 34 -20.03 2.53 -5.22
N ASP A 35 -20.80 3.57 -5.49
CA ASP A 35 -21.59 4.26 -4.48
C ASP A 35 -22.87 3.46 -4.23
N ARG A 36 -22.96 2.77 -3.09
CA ARG A 36 -24.13 1.92 -2.75
C ARG A 36 -25.24 2.73 -2.07
N ASP A 37 -24.90 3.89 -1.49
CA ASP A 37 -25.80 4.75 -0.76
C ASP A 37 -25.88 6.15 -1.40
N THR A 38 -26.99 6.46 -2.06
CA THR A 38 -27.19 7.75 -2.76
C THR A 38 -27.20 8.98 -1.84
N LEU A 39 -27.17 8.77 -0.52
CA LEU A 39 -27.18 9.81 0.51
C LEU A 39 -25.82 9.97 1.21
N ASN A 40 -25.00 8.92 1.29
CA ASN A 40 -23.70 8.93 1.97
C ASN A 40 -22.68 8.18 1.10
N LYS A 41 -21.61 8.87 0.72
CA LYS A 41 -20.52 8.22 -0.01
C LYS A 41 -19.86 7.15 0.86
N SER A 42 -19.37 6.09 0.22
CA SER A 42 -18.64 5.02 0.89
C SER A 42 -17.42 5.49 1.68
N ASP A 43 -17.13 4.76 2.75
CA ASP A 43 -15.97 4.83 3.64
C ASP A 43 -15.01 3.64 3.34
N PRO A 44 -14.27 3.67 2.21
CA PRO A 44 -13.52 2.51 1.74
C PRO A 44 -12.31 2.12 2.61
N CYS A 45 -12.07 0.81 2.66
CA CYS A 45 -10.89 0.13 3.20
C CYS A 45 -10.45 -0.99 2.26
N VAL A 46 -9.14 -1.20 2.08
CA VAL A 46 -8.57 -2.31 1.30
C VAL A 46 -7.94 -3.34 2.23
N VAL A 47 -8.35 -4.59 2.09
CA VAL A 47 -7.77 -5.76 2.76
C VAL A 47 -6.88 -6.50 1.78
N LEU A 48 -5.63 -6.75 2.16
CA LEU A 48 -4.69 -7.55 1.39
C LEU A 48 -4.66 -8.98 1.94
N MET A 49 -5.00 -9.94 1.09
CA MET A 49 -4.94 -11.36 1.36
C MET A 49 -3.81 -12.02 0.56
N VAL A 50 -3.15 -13.01 1.17
CA VAL A 50 -2.14 -13.87 0.53
C VAL A 50 -2.65 -15.30 0.49
N GLN A 51 -2.34 -16.05 -0.58
CA GLN A 51 -2.69 -17.46 -0.65
C GLN A 51 -1.59 -18.33 -0.03
N ASN A 52 -1.90 -19.06 1.03
CA ASN A 52 -1.05 -20.06 1.65
C ASN A 52 -1.73 -21.44 1.62
N ASN A 53 -1.10 -22.44 1.01
CA ASN A 53 -1.64 -23.80 0.89
C ASN A 53 -3.09 -23.86 0.35
N GLY A 54 -3.40 -23.00 -0.62
CA GLY A 54 -4.72 -22.88 -1.23
C GLY A 54 -5.74 -22.07 -0.43
N GLN A 55 -5.43 -21.68 0.81
CA GLN A 55 -6.29 -20.85 1.65
C GLN A 55 -5.88 -19.38 1.60
N TRP A 56 -6.86 -18.49 1.59
CA TRP A 56 -6.61 -17.05 1.68
C TRP A 56 -6.49 -16.62 3.14
N VAL A 57 -5.40 -15.94 3.46
CA VAL A 57 -5.12 -15.41 4.79
C VAL A 57 -4.95 -13.91 4.67
N GLU A 58 -5.59 -13.16 5.57
CA GLU A 58 -5.40 -11.72 5.65
C GLU A 58 -3.98 -11.42 6.11
N LEU A 59 -3.27 -10.62 5.31
CA LEU A 59 -1.95 -10.12 5.65
C LEU A 59 -2.07 -8.83 6.45
N ASP A 60 -2.85 -7.86 5.95
CA ASP A 60 -3.00 -6.53 6.54
C ASP A 60 -4.15 -5.76 5.85
N ARG A 61 -4.48 -4.57 6.36
CA ARG A 61 -5.50 -3.67 5.81
C ARG A 61 -5.08 -2.20 5.85
N THR A 62 -5.71 -1.37 5.01
CA THR A 62 -5.50 0.08 4.99
C THR A 62 -6.27 0.78 6.11
N GLU A 63 -6.04 2.08 6.26
CA GLU A 63 -6.98 2.95 6.96
C GLU A 63 -8.32 3.05 6.22
N VAL A 64 -9.35 3.48 6.95
CA VAL A 64 -10.67 3.80 6.40
C VAL A 64 -10.68 5.27 5.97
N ILE A 65 -11.03 5.54 4.71
CA ILE A 65 -11.11 6.91 4.19
C ILE A 65 -12.57 7.31 4.10
N LYS A 66 -12.99 8.30 4.87
CA LYS A 66 -14.41 8.67 4.93
C LYS A 66 -14.91 9.35 3.67
N SER A 67 -16.10 8.96 3.23
CA SER A 67 -16.91 9.60 2.20
C SER A 67 -16.15 9.89 0.90
N ASN A 68 -15.39 8.91 0.41
CA ASN A 68 -14.49 9.07 -0.73
C ASN A 68 -14.57 7.91 -1.73
N LEU A 69 -15.00 8.18 -2.96
CA LEU A 69 -15.08 7.18 -4.04
C LEU A 69 -13.78 7.06 -4.86
N HIS A 70 -12.76 7.85 -4.53
CA HIS A 70 -11.44 7.89 -5.15
C HIS A 70 -10.32 7.85 -4.09
N PRO A 71 -10.33 6.87 -3.18
CA PRO A 71 -9.41 6.85 -2.05
C PRO A 71 -7.96 6.68 -2.50
N LEU A 72 -7.09 7.52 -1.95
CA LEU A 72 -5.64 7.34 -1.91
C LEU A 72 -5.27 6.88 -0.49
N PHE A 73 -4.76 5.66 -0.34
CA PHE A 73 -4.42 5.09 0.96
C PHE A 73 -2.95 5.40 1.31
N GLY A 74 -2.71 5.78 2.57
CA GLY A 74 -1.39 6.01 3.11
C GLY A 74 -0.70 4.72 3.56
N LYS A 75 -1.46 3.66 3.85
CA LYS A 75 -0.91 2.34 4.19
C LYS A 75 -0.01 1.79 3.07
N VAL A 76 1.16 1.32 3.49
CA VAL A 76 2.12 0.59 2.66
C VAL A 76 2.15 -0.87 3.10
N PHE A 77 1.98 -1.80 2.17
CA PHE A 77 2.12 -3.23 2.43
C PHE A 77 3.54 -3.68 2.09
N GLY A 78 4.29 -4.17 3.08
CA GLY A 78 5.62 -4.75 2.86
C GLY A 78 5.52 -6.26 2.62
N LEU A 79 6.10 -6.76 1.53
CA LEU A 79 6.16 -8.18 1.21
C LEU A 79 7.58 -8.61 0.84
N ASP A 80 7.93 -9.83 1.22
CA ASP A 80 9.11 -10.52 0.68
C ASP A 80 8.74 -11.12 -0.69
N TYR A 81 9.51 -10.81 -1.72
CA TYR A 81 9.34 -11.29 -3.10
C TYR A 81 10.34 -12.42 -3.38
N TYR A 82 9.80 -13.58 -3.75
CA TYR A 82 10.54 -14.78 -4.15
C TYR A 82 10.30 -14.99 -5.64
N PHE A 83 11.34 -14.76 -6.47
CA PHE A 83 11.22 -14.80 -7.93
C PHE A 83 10.88 -16.20 -8.47
N GLU A 84 11.21 -17.24 -7.70
CA GLU A 84 10.96 -18.64 -7.98
C GLU A 84 9.55 -19.10 -7.57
N GLU A 85 8.78 -18.28 -6.85
CA GLU A 85 7.46 -18.65 -6.32
C GLU A 85 6.31 -17.87 -6.98
N VAL A 86 5.18 -18.57 -7.16
CA VAL A 86 3.92 -17.93 -7.58
C VAL A 86 3.18 -17.42 -6.34
N GLN A 87 3.54 -16.22 -5.90
CA GLN A 87 2.91 -15.57 -4.74
C GLN A 87 1.60 -14.88 -5.16
N LYS A 88 0.46 -15.51 -4.87
CA LYS A 88 -0.86 -14.96 -5.21
C LYS A 88 -1.37 -13.99 -4.15
N LEU A 89 -1.86 -12.86 -4.62
CA LEU A 89 -2.43 -11.79 -3.82
C LEU A 89 -3.90 -11.59 -4.20
N ARG A 90 -4.71 -11.22 -3.22
CA ARG A 90 -6.06 -10.73 -3.43
C ARG A 90 -6.26 -9.45 -2.65
N PHE A 91 -6.73 -8.41 -3.34
CA PHE A 91 -7.11 -7.14 -2.73
C PHE A 91 -8.63 -7.09 -2.69
N GLU A 92 -9.21 -6.93 -1.52
CA GLU A 92 -10.66 -6.84 -1.29
C GLU A 92 -10.99 -5.45 -0.76
N VAL A 93 -11.92 -4.75 -1.40
CA VAL A 93 -12.35 -3.41 -1.03
C VAL A 93 -13.71 -3.49 -0.34
N TYR A 94 -13.81 -2.87 0.82
CA TYR A 94 -15.00 -2.83 1.65
C TYR A 94 -15.40 -1.40 1.96
N ASP A 95 -16.71 -1.17 2.04
CA ASP A 95 -17.31 0.02 2.62
C ASP A 95 -17.58 -0.24 4.09
N ILE A 96 -16.97 0.57 4.98
CA ILE A 96 -17.00 0.34 6.42
C ILE A 96 -18.06 1.25 7.07
N HIS A 97 -19.15 0.64 7.53
CA HIS A 97 -20.28 1.37 8.14
C HIS A 97 -20.10 1.54 9.66
N GLY A 98 -19.68 2.73 10.11
CA GLY A 98 -19.80 3.14 11.53
C GLY A 98 -18.82 2.48 12.53
N THR A 99 -18.95 2.87 13.81
CA THR A 99 -17.91 2.75 14.86
C THR A 99 -17.70 1.36 15.49
N HIS A 100 -18.29 0.30 14.94
CA HIS A 100 -18.19 -1.05 15.52
C HIS A 100 -17.25 -1.92 14.69
N SER A 101 -16.02 -2.11 15.20
CA SER A 101 -15.07 -3.18 14.82
C SER A 101 -15.03 -3.57 13.34
N ILE A 102 -14.03 -3.04 12.62
CA ILE A 102 -13.68 -3.42 11.25
C ILE A 102 -13.62 -4.95 11.12
N GLY A 103 -14.45 -5.56 10.27
CA GLY A 103 -14.50 -7.01 10.05
C GLY A 103 -15.72 -7.75 10.59
N THR A 104 -16.83 -7.07 10.91
CA THR A 104 -18.13 -7.75 11.13
C THR A 104 -18.82 -8.03 9.80
N ARG A 105 -19.82 -8.93 9.79
CA ARG A 105 -20.58 -9.39 8.61
C ARG A 105 -21.42 -8.29 7.93
N GLU A 106 -21.22 -7.03 8.30
CA GLU A 106 -21.98 -5.84 7.90
C GLU A 106 -21.19 -4.91 6.96
N ASP A 107 -19.87 -5.14 6.78
CA ASP A 107 -19.06 -4.38 5.82
C ASP A 107 -19.44 -4.73 4.38
N ASP A 108 -19.72 -3.70 3.58
CA ASP A 108 -20.25 -3.85 2.23
C ASP A 108 -19.13 -4.11 1.22
N PHE A 109 -19.11 -5.28 0.60
CA PHE A 109 -18.09 -5.61 -0.39
C PHE A 109 -18.24 -4.75 -1.66
N LEU A 110 -17.28 -3.87 -1.92
CA LEU A 110 -17.23 -2.99 -3.09
C LEU A 110 -16.57 -3.66 -4.30
N GLY A 111 -15.78 -4.71 -4.06
CA GLY A 111 -15.18 -5.53 -5.10
C GLY A 111 -13.78 -5.97 -4.74
N GLY A 112 -13.22 -6.89 -5.52
CA GLY A 112 -11.85 -7.36 -5.33
C GLY A 112 -11.12 -7.61 -6.62
N MET A 113 -9.80 -7.71 -6.53
CA MET A 113 -8.93 -8.16 -7.61
C MET A 113 -7.98 -9.24 -7.13
N GLU A 114 -7.64 -10.17 -8.00
CA GLU A 114 -6.58 -11.15 -7.79
C GLU A 114 -5.44 -10.91 -8.79
N CYS A 115 -4.20 -11.09 -8.32
CA CYS A 115 -3.00 -11.04 -9.15
C CYS A 115 -1.87 -11.83 -8.48
N THR A 116 -0.69 -11.84 -9.10
CA THR A 116 0.54 -12.31 -8.44
C THR A 116 1.45 -11.14 -8.10
N LEU A 117 2.25 -11.28 -7.03
CA LEU A 117 3.25 -10.27 -6.67
C LEU A 117 4.21 -10.01 -7.84
N GLY A 118 4.66 -11.07 -8.51
CA GLY A 118 5.52 -10.96 -9.70
C GLY A 118 4.92 -10.13 -10.84
N GLN A 119 3.60 -10.17 -11.06
CA GLN A 119 2.95 -9.32 -12.07
C GLN A 119 3.01 -7.83 -11.70
N ILE A 120 2.86 -7.50 -10.42
CA ILE A 120 2.91 -6.10 -9.96
C ILE A 120 4.35 -5.60 -10.03
N VAL A 121 5.31 -6.38 -9.53
CA VAL A 121 6.75 -6.04 -9.57
C VAL A 121 7.23 -5.81 -11.00
N ALA A 122 6.85 -6.68 -11.95
CA ALA A 122 7.23 -6.54 -13.35
C ALA A 122 6.67 -5.27 -14.02
N GLN A 123 5.46 -4.84 -13.65
CA GLN A 123 4.81 -3.66 -14.24
C GLN A 123 5.11 -2.37 -13.49
N LYS A 124 5.59 -2.44 -12.23
CA LYS A 124 5.70 -1.36 -11.23
C LYS A 124 4.38 -0.69 -10.85
N LYS A 125 3.45 -0.56 -11.80
CA LYS A 125 2.12 0.01 -11.63
C LYS A 125 1.11 -0.84 -12.38
N MET A 126 0.14 -1.38 -11.65
CA MET A 126 -0.94 -2.18 -12.20
C MET A 126 -2.28 -1.49 -11.94
N ILE A 127 -3.12 -1.40 -12.96
CA ILE A 127 -4.50 -0.91 -12.82
C ILE A 127 -5.44 -2.05 -13.23
N LYS A 128 -6.39 -2.41 -12.37
CA LYS A 128 -7.37 -3.47 -12.63
C LYS A 128 -8.78 -3.02 -12.25
N PRO A 129 -9.80 -3.48 -12.98
CA PRO A 129 -11.18 -3.33 -12.55
C PRO A 129 -11.44 -4.18 -11.30
N LEU A 130 -12.31 -3.70 -10.42
CA LEU A 130 -12.78 -4.47 -9.27
C LEU A 130 -13.95 -5.39 -9.67
N LEU A 131 -13.96 -6.60 -9.11
CA LEU A 131 -14.97 -7.63 -9.38
C LEU A 131 -15.78 -7.95 -8.13
N LEU A 132 -17.10 -8.08 -8.28
CA LEU A 132 -18.03 -8.53 -7.23
C LEU A 132 -17.94 -10.07 -7.05
N LYS A 133 -18.60 -10.62 -6.01
CA LYS A 133 -18.55 -12.04 -5.58
C LYS A 133 -18.95 -13.12 -6.62
N TYR A 134 -19.22 -12.73 -7.87
CA TYR A 134 -19.56 -13.60 -9.00
C TYR A 134 -18.82 -13.21 -10.31
N GLY A 135 -17.71 -12.48 -10.20
CA GLY A 135 -16.92 -12.04 -11.36
C GLY A 135 -17.55 -10.90 -12.17
N LYS A 136 -18.68 -10.33 -11.74
CA LYS A 136 -19.26 -9.14 -12.37
C LYS A 136 -18.41 -7.92 -12.05
N TYR A 137 -18.21 -7.03 -13.02
CA TYR A 137 -17.57 -5.75 -12.80
C TYR A 137 -18.34 -4.91 -11.76
N ALA A 138 -17.62 -4.34 -10.80
CA ALA A 138 -18.16 -3.39 -9.82
C ALA A 138 -18.34 -2.00 -10.45
N GLY A 139 -19.20 -1.89 -11.47
CA GLY A 139 -19.39 -0.65 -12.22
C GLY A 139 -18.10 -0.19 -12.92
N LYS A 140 -17.68 1.06 -12.68
CA LYS A 140 -16.43 1.64 -13.19
C LYS A 140 -15.28 1.56 -12.19
N SER A 141 -15.47 0.85 -11.08
CA SER A 141 -14.51 0.78 -9.98
C SER A 141 -13.21 0.16 -10.44
N THR A 142 -12.10 0.85 -10.18
CA THR A 142 -10.75 0.36 -10.45
C THR A 142 -9.90 0.49 -9.20
N ILE A 143 -8.94 -0.41 -9.08
CA ILE A 143 -7.87 -0.38 -8.10
C ILE A 143 -6.54 -0.26 -8.84
N THR A 144 -5.67 0.59 -8.31
CA THR A 144 -4.30 0.77 -8.77
C THR A 144 -3.36 0.29 -7.67
N VAL A 145 -2.41 -0.57 -8.02
CA VAL A 145 -1.36 -1.06 -7.13
C VAL A 145 -0.02 -0.61 -7.69
N HIS A 146 0.77 0.11 -6.89
CA HIS A 146 2.13 0.53 -7.21
C HIS A 146 3.11 -0.29 -6.37
N ALA A 147 4.19 -0.77 -6.98
CA ALA A 147 5.27 -1.53 -6.34
C ALA A 147 6.59 -0.76 -6.40
N GLU A 148 7.27 -0.70 -5.26
CA GLU A 148 8.64 -0.22 -5.13
C GLU A 148 9.51 -1.28 -4.49
N GLU A 149 10.63 -1.60 -5.12
CA GLU A 149 11.63 -2.49 -4.54
C GLU A 149 12.47 -1.73 -3.52
N ILE A 150 12.63 -2.30 -2.33
CA ILE A 150 13.43 -1.72 -1.25
C ILE A 150 14.89 -2.02 -1.55
N SER A 151 15.60 -1.06 -2.14
CA SER A 151 17.03 -1.19 -2.45
C SER A 151 17.89 -0.61 -1.32
N GLY A 152 18.59 -1.49 -0.59
CA GLY A 152 19.86 -1.25 0.13
C GLY A 152 19.95 -0.20 1.24
N ASN A 153 19.02 0.76 1.32
CA ASN A 153 19.02 1.84 2.30
C ASN A 153 17.76 1.77 3.17
N ASN A 154 17.93 1.28 4.40
CA ASN A 154 16.87 1.25 5.40
C ASN A 154 16.78 2.57 6.21
N GLY A 155 17.37 3.66 5.70
CA GLY A 155 17.27 4.97 6.32
C GLY A 155 15.82 5.44 6.43
N TYR A 156 15.51 6.04 7.57
CA TYR A 156 14.22 6.66 7.84
C TYR A 156 14.45 8.07 8.37
N VAL A 157 13.50 8.95 8.10
CA VAL A 157 13.40 10.23 8.79
C VAL A 157 12.27 10.15 9.80
N GLU A 158 12.49 10.73 10.97
CA GLU A 158 11.45 10.95 11.97
C GLU A 158 11.04 12.41 11.89
N LEU A 159 9.76 12.65 11.65
CA LEU A 159 9.21 13.97 11.38
C LEU A 159 8.16 14.31 12.44
N SER A 160 8.07 15.60 12.76
CA SER A 160 7.05 16.14 13.66
C SER A 160 6.53 17.45 13.10
N PHE A 161 5.22 17.56 12.98
CA PHE A 161 4.56 18.72 12.38
C PHE A 161 3.56 19.35 13.33
N CYS A 162 3.43 20.67 13.24
CA CYS A 162 2.32 21.40 13.84
C CYS A 162 1.85 22.49 12.88
N ALA A 163 0.58 22.87 12.99
CA ALA A 163 0.03 24.04 12.32
C ALA A 163 -0.55 25.00 13.35
N LYS A 164 -0.69 26.27 12.97
CA LYS A 164 -1.26 27.32 13.81
C LYS A 164 -2.19 28.18 13.00
N LYS A 165 -3.32 28.56 13.59
CA LYS A 165 -4.34 29.43 12.99
C LYS A 165 -4.80 28.95 11.61
N LEU A 166 -5.08 27.65 11.49
CA LEU A 166 -5.75 27.13 10.30
C LEU A 166 -7.11 27.81 10.11
N ASP A 167 -7.53 27.96 8.86
CA ASP A 167 -8.85 28.48 8.55
C ASP A 167 -9.93 27.57 9.11
N ASP A 168 -10.95 28.16 9.74
CA ASP A 168 -12.16 27.45 10.08
C ASP A 168 -13.10 27.42 8.88
N LYS A 169 -13.33 26.23 8.34
CA LYS A 169 -14.23 26.02 7.20
C LYS A 169 -15.61 25.50 7.61
N ASP A 170 -15.85 25.28 8.90
CA ASP A 170 -17.13 24.74 9.38
C ASP A 170 -18.06 25.84 9.91
N LEU A 171 -19.38 25.58 9.86
CA LEU A 171 -20.40 26.58 10.24
C LEU A 171 -20.75 26.59 11.74
N PHE A 172 -20.55 25.47 12.45
CA PHE A 172 -20.91 25.32 13.87
C PHE A 172 -19.86 24.51 14.68
N SER A 173 -18.72 24.21 14.07
CA SER A 173 -17.59 23.47 14.63
C SER A 173 -16.30 24.14 14.19
N LYS A 174 -15.15 23.59 14.60
CA LYS A 174 -13.86 23.91 14.00
C LYS A 174 -13.50 22.83 13.01
N SER A 175 -12.70 23.17 12.01
CA SER A 175 -12.12 22.18 11.10
C SER A 175 -11.37 21.04 11.80
N ASP A 176 -11.37 19.88 11.14
CA ASP A 176 -10.73 18.63 11.56
C ASP A 176 -9.46 18.36 10.71
N PRO A 177 -8.33 19.06 10.93
CA PRO A 177 -7.18 18.97 10.03
C PRO A 177 -6.38 17.66 10.11
N PHE A 178 -5.79 17.32 8.98
CA PHE A 178 -4.76 16.28 8.80
C PHE A 178 -3.70 16.80 7.80
N LEU A 179 -2.55 16.13 7.76
CA LEU A 179 -1.44 16.42 6.85
C LEU A 179 -1.27 15.24 5.87
N GLU A 180 -1.04 15.55 4.61
CA GLU A 180 -0.57 14.60 3.61
C GLU A 180 0.77 15.08 3.05
N ILE A 181 1.67 14.14 2.82
CA ILE A 181 2.94 14.40 2.14
C ILE A 181 2.91 13.63 0.82
N PHE A 182 3.17 14.33 -0.27
CA PHE A 182 3.27 13.74 -1.60
C PHE A 182 4.70 13.83 -2.13
N ARG A 183 5.18 12.74 -2.73
CA ARG A 183 6.37 12.72 -3.57
C ARG A 183 5.95 12.97 -5.01
N ILE A 184 6.74 13.76 -5.74
CA ILE A 184 6.61 13.89 -7.20
C ILE A 184 7.52 12.83 -7.85
N ASN A 185 6.93 11.93 -8.61
CA ASN A 185 7.63 10.88 -9.35
C ASN A 185 8.30 11.42 -10.62
N ASP A 186 9.18 10.63 -11.23
CA ASP A 186 9.90 11.00 -12.46
C ASP A 186 8.97 11.28 -13.65
N ASP A 187 7.79 10.65 -13.66
CA ASP A 187 6.73 10.89 -14.65
C ASP A 187 5.84 12.11 -14.33
N GLY A 188 6.18 12.86 -13.28
CA GLY A 188 5.44 14.03 -12.80
C GLY A 188 4.18 13.69 -11.99
N THR A 189 3.88 12.40 -11.76
CA THR A 189 2.73 12.01 -10.95
C THR A 189 2.99 12.21 -9.46
N GLU A 190 1.95 12.60 -8.72
CA GLU A 190 2.00 12.71 -7.27
C GLU A 190 1.70 11.35 -6.62
N GLN A 191 2.49 11.01 -5.61
CA GLN A 191 2.33 9.78 -4.83
C GLN A 191 2.26 10.10 -3.34
N LEU A 192 1.16 9.71 -2.71
CA LEU A 192 0.99 9.85 -1.27
C LEU A 192 2.04 8.98 -0.55
N VAL A 193 2.93 9.61 0.22
CA VAL A 193 3.96 8.91 0.99
C VAL A 193 3.58 8.75 2.45
N HIS A 194 2.85 9.72 3.00
CA HIS A 194 2.38 9.70 4.39
C HIS A 194 1.11 10.52 4.56
N ARG A 195 0.23 10.09 5.45
CA ARG A 195 -0.94 10.83 5.94
C ARG A 195 -0.99 10.71 7.47
N THR A 196 -1.19 11.82 8.17
CA THR A 196 -1.34 11.84 9.63
C THR A 196 -2.76 11.48 10.06
N GLU A 197 -2.96 11.32 11.36
CA GLU A 197 -4.28 11.28 11.97
C GLU A 197 -5.06 12.60 11.76
N VAL A 198 -6.38 12.47 11.82
CA VAL A 198 -7.31 13.60 11.80
C VAL A 198 -7.50 14.11 13.24
N ILE A 199 -7.16 15.36 13.49
CA ILE A 199 -7.35 16.00 14.80
C ILE A 199 -8.65 16.80 14.76
N LYS A 200 -9.64 16.39 15.53
CA LYS A 200 -10.97 17.02 15.48
C LYS A 200 -11.00 18.40 16.15
N ASN A 201 -11.75 19.32 15.55
CA ASN A 201 -12.10 20.63 16.09
C ASN A 201 -10.88 21.46 16.54
N ASN A 202 -9.79 21.46 15.76
CA ASN A 202 -8.55 22.08 16.18
C ASN A 202 -7.86 22.86 15.06
N LEU A 203 -7.77 24.18 15.20
CA LEU A 203 -7.09 25.06 14.25
C LEU A 203 -5.58 25.23 14.54
N ASN A 204 -5.06 24.58 15.58
CA ASN A 204 -3.65 24.58 15.96
C ASN A 204 -3.18 23.14 16.25
N PRO A 205 -3.29 22.22 15.27
CA PRO A 205 -2.96 20.82 15.48
C PRO A 205 -1.46 20.63 15.72
N VAL A 206 -1.14 19.68 16.60
CA VAL A 206 0.18 19.06 16.72
C VAL A 206 -0.08 17.58 16.46
N TRP A 207 0.45 17.06 15.35
CA TRP A 207 0.28 15.66 14.99
C TRP A 207 1.34 14.79 15.67
N GLU A 208 1.03 13.52 15.88
CA GLU A 208 1.98 12.56 16.45
C GLU A 208 3.23 12.44 15.54
N PRO A 209 4.43 12.31 16.13
CA PRO A 209 5.64 12.05 15.35
C PRO A 209 5.52 10.74 14.57
N PHE A 210 6.05 10.72 13.35
CA PHE A 210 6.01 9.55 12.49
C PHE A 210 7.33 9.33 11.76
N LYS A 211 7.56 8.07 11.35
CA LYS A 211 8.73 7.65 10.57
C LYS A 211 8.35 7.36 9.13
N VAL A 212 9.13 7.85 8.18
CA VAL A 212 8.99 7.56 6.74
C VAL A 212 10.33 7.06 6.21
N SER A 213 10.35 6.00 5.42
CA SER A 213 11.57 5.53 4.77
C SER A 213 12.04 6.53 3.72
N LEU A 214 13.36 6.69 3.56
CA LEU A 214 13.94 7.55 2.52
C LEU A 214 13.55 7.09 1.11
N ILE A 215 13.37 5.78 0.93
CA ILE A 215 12.86 5.19 -0.32
C ILE A 215 11.44 5.70 -0.61
N SER A 216 10.55 5.64 0.37
CA SER A 216 9.20 6.16 0.23
C SER A 216 9.20 7.68 -0.02
N LEU A 217 9.93 8.43 0.80
CA LEU A 217 9.92 9.89 0.78
C LEU A 217 10.50 10.44 -0.52
N CYS A 218 11.67 9.97 -0.92
CA CYS A 218 12.45 10.58 -2.01
C CYS A 218 13.08 9.58 -2.98
N SER A 219 12.76 8.27 -2.87
CA SER A 219 13.40 7.21 -3.66
C SER A 219 14.92 7.19 -3.51
N CYS A 220 15.42 7.54 -2.31
CA CYS A 220 16.84 7.74 -2.00
C CYS A 220 17.52 8.89 -2.79
N ASP A 221 16.75 9.81 -3.37
CA ASP A 221 17.25 11.03 -4.01
C ASP A 221 16.88 12.25 -3.15
N GLU A 222 17.81 12.72 -2.32
CA GLU A 222 17.57 13.82 -1.36
C GLU A 222 17.22 15.15 -2.03
N GLU A 223 17.53 15.33 -3.31
CA GLU A 223 17.19 16.54 -4.08
C GLU A 223 15.76 16.51 -4.64
N ARG A 224 15.06 15.37 -4.50
CA ARG A 224 13.70 15.20 -5.03
C ARG A 224 12.69 16.04 -4.24
N LYS A 225 11.87 16.81 -4.98
CA LYS A 225 10.88 17.70 -4.39
C LYS A 225 9.70 16.94 -3.77
N LEU A 226 9.31 17.40 -2.59
CA LEU A 226 8.07 17.02 -1.92
C LEU A 226 7.02 18.11 -2.09
N LYS A 227 5.74 17.72 -2.03
CA LYS A 227 4.59 18.62 -2.04
C LYS A 227 3.72 18.36 -0.82
#